data_AF-A0A5J5GQV1-F1
#
_entry.id   AF-A0A5J5GQV1-F1
#
_cell.length_a   1.000
_cell.length_b   1.000
_cell.length_c   1.000
_cell.angle_alpha   90.00
_cell.angle_beta   90.00
_cell.angle_gamma   90.00
#
_symmetry.space_group_name_H-M   'P 1'
#
loop_
_entity.id
_entity.type
_entity.pdbx_description
1 polymer ?
#
loop_
_entity_poly.entity_id
_entity_poly.type
_entity_poly.pdbx_seq_one_letter_code
_entity_poly.pdbx_strand_id
1 'polypeptide(L)'
;MRDFFINLFERLVDVIVILMMLAVVAGTVMTAIGSPAAMAPGMGPMGQFGGGPGAALLVFIVGMLYVIFFSGLLYLGLGIYQNTRRMAEAMDHRP
;
A
#
# COMPACT_ATOMS: atom_id res chain seq x y z
N MET A 1 -21.07 -10.54 -14.40
CA MET A 1 -21.03 -10.26 -12.94
C MET A 1 -19.62 -10.48 -12.37
N ARG A 2 -18.98 -11.64 -12.59
CA ARG A 2 -17.62 -11.95 -12.12
C ARG A 2 -16.57 -10.90 -12.50
N ASP A 3 -16.54 -10.48 -13.76
CA ASP A 3 -15.52 -9.52 -14.24
C ASP A 3 -15.68 -8.12 -13.63
N PHE A 4 -16.91 -7.74 -13.24
CA PHE A 4 -17.15 -6.51 -12.50
C PHE A 4 -16.50 -6.55 -11.12
N PHE A 5 -16.69 -7.64 -10.35
CA PHE A 5 -16.08 -7.79 -9.02
C PHE A 5 -14.56 -7.84 -9.09
N ILE A 6 -13.99 -8.54 -10.07
CA ILE A 6 -12.54 -8.64 -10.24
C ILE A 6 -11.94 -7.27 -10.56
N ASN A 7 -12.50 -6.57 -11.56
CA ASN A 7 -12.01 -5.24 -11.94
C ASN A 7 -12.21 -4.21 -10.82
N LEU A 8 -13.30 -4.30 -10.06
CA LEU A 8 -13.53 -3.43 -8.91
C LEU A 8 -12.53 -3.71 -7.78
N PHE A 9 -12.26 -4.99 -7.49
CA PHE A 9 -11.32 -5.37 -6.44
C PHE A 9 -9.88 -4.97 -6.79
N GLU A 10 -9.47 -5.12 -8.05
CA GLU A 10 -8.17 -4.63 -8.54
C GLU A 10 -8.05 -3.11 -8.38
N ARG A 11 -9.04 -2.34 -8.83
CA ARG A 11 -9.07 -0.88 -8.65
C ARG A 11 -9.11 -0.47 -7.18
N LEU A 12 -9.81 -1.23 -6.32
CA LEU A 12 -9.85 -0.96 -4.89
C LEU A 12 -8.46 -1.14 -4.26
N VAL A 13 -7.75 -2.21 -4.64
CA VAL A 13 -6.36 -2.42 -4.20
C VAL A 13 -5.46 -1.28 -4.68
N ASP A 14 -5.56 -0.87 -5.94
CA ASP A 14 -4.79 0.27 -6.46
C ASP A 14 -5.05 1.55 -5.66
N VAL A 15 -6.32 1.86 -5.37
CA VAL A 15 -6.70 3.02 -4.55
C VAL A 15 -6.10 2.93 -3.15
N ILE A 16 -6.14 1.76 -2.52
CA ILE A 16 -5.53 1.54 -1.19
C ILE A 16 -4.01 1.79 -1.25
N VAL A 17 -3.33 1.27 -2.27
CA VAL A 17 -1.87 1.46 -2.44
C VAL A 17 -1.53 2.93 -2.64
N ILE A 18 -2.30 3.65 -3.47
CA ILE A 18 -2.14 5.10 -3.66
C ILE A 18 -2.35 5.85 -2.34
N LEU A 19 -3.38 5.52 -1.57
CA LEU A 19 -3.64 6.15 -0.27
C LEU A 19 -2.50 5.88 0.73
N MET A 20 -1.96 4.66 0.76
CA MET A 20 -0.80 4.35 1.60
C MET A 20 0.44 5.15 1.18
N MET A 21 0.70 5.29 -0.12
CA MET A 21 1.80 6.13 -0.63
C MET A 21 1.62 7.59 -0.22
N LEU A 22 0.42 8.14 -0.37
CA LEU A 22 0.10 9.49 0.06
C LEU A 22 0.29 9.67 1.57
N ALA A 23 -0.08 8.67 2.37
CA ALA A 23 0.13 8.69 3.82
C ALA A 23 1.63 8.72 4.18
N VAL A 24 2.47 7.93 3.49
CA VAL A 24 3.93 7.95 3.70
C VAL A 24 4.54 9.30 3.30
N VAL A 25 4.16 9.85 2.16
CA VAL A 25 4.65 11.16 1.70
C VAL A 25 4.20 12.26 2.66
N ALA A 26 2.93 12.28 3.04
CA ALA A 26 2.41 13.25 4.00
C ALA A 26 3.13 13.13 5.35
N GLY A 27 3.26 11.91 5.90
CA GLY A 27 3.99 11.67 7.14
C GLY A 27 5.44 12.17 7.08
N THR A 28 6.14 11.89 5.98
CA THR A 28 7.52 12.34 5.76
C THR A 28 7.64 13.86 5.77
N VAL A 29 6.77 14.56 5.03
CA VAL A 29 6.75 16.03 4.98
C VAL A 29 6.43 16.61 6.35
N MET A 30 5.43 16.06 7.04
CA MET A 30 4.99 16.53 8.36
C MET A 30 6.06 16.35 9.44
N THR A 31 6.85 15.27 9.38
CA THR A 31 8.01 15.03 10.26
C THR A 31 9.18 15.95 9.91
N ALA A 32 9.42 16.21 8.62
CA ALA A 32 10.50 17.09 8.17
C ALA A 32 10.33 18.54 8.66
N ILE A 33 9.10 19.05 8.64
CA ILE A 33 8.77 20.40 9.13
C ILE A 33 8.58 20.48 10.65
N GLY A 34 8.72 19.36 11.38
CA GLY A 34 8.55 19.31 12.83
C GLY A 34 7.13 19.63 13.31
N SER A 35 6.11 19.32 12.49
CA SER A 35 4.73 19.66 12.83
C SER A 35 4.24 18.87 14.05
N PRO A 36 3.45 19.48 14.96
CA PRO A 36 2.81 18.76 16.07
C PRO A 36 1.83 17.68 15.60
N ALA A 37 1.30 17.84 14.38
CA ALA A 37 0.45 16.84 13.74
C ALA A 37 1.20 15.56 13.39
N ALA A 38 2.53 15.59 13.23
CA ALA A 38 3.36 14.39 13.10
C ALA A 38 3.42 13.57 14.42
N MET A 39 3.08 14.19 15.56
CA MET A 39 2.98 13.57 16.88
C MET A 39 1.52 13.19 17.23
N ALA A 40 0.58 13.29 16.28
CA ALA A 40 -0.82 13.01 16.53
C ALA A 40 -1.04 11.52 16.86
N PRO A 41 -1.81 11.21 17.92
CA PRO A 41 -2.14 9.83 18.26
C PRO A 41 -2.95 9.21 17.11
N GLY A 42 -2.36 8.22 16.44
CA GLY A 42 -2.93 7.58 15.26
C GLY A 42 -1.96 7.46 14.07
N MET A 43 -0.86 8.22 14.04
CA MET A 43 0.20 8.10 13.02
C MET A 43 1.14 6.89 13.25
N GLY A 44 0.57 5.71 13.50
CA GLY A 44 1.31 4.45 13.66
C GLY A 44 2.53 4.52 14.59
N PRO A 45 3.47 3.57 14.50
CA PRO A 45 4.74 3.60 15.26
C PRO A 45 5.68 4.74 14.83
N MET A 46 5.33 5.48 13.78
CA MET A 46 6.25 6.35 13.03
C MET A 46 6.15 7.82 13.46
N GLY A 47 5.05 8.23 14.10
CA GLY A 47 4.88 9.55 14.69
C GLY A 47 5.61 9.77 16.02
N GLN A 48 6.40 8.80 16.49
CA GLN A 48 7.11 8.89 17.77
C GLN A 48 8.57 9.33 17.64
N PHE A 49 9.13 9.29 16.43
CA PHE A 49 10.46 9.83 16.15
C PHE A 49 10.32 11.36 16.08
N GLY A 50 11.04 12.09 16.94
CA GLY A 50 10.97 13.55 17.03
C GLY A 50 11.13 14.27 15.68
N GLY A 51 10.87 15.59 15.64
CA GLY A 51 10.94 16.34 14.39
C GLY A 51 12.34 16.43 13.76
N GLY A 52 12.39 16.67 12.45
CA GLY A 52 13.60 17.08 11.73
C GLY A 52 14.00 16.15 10.57
N PRO A 53 15.03 16.55 9.79
CA PRO A 53 15.38 15.88 8.52
C PRO A 53 15.78 14.41 8.67
N GLY A 54 16.52 14.08 9.74
CA GLY A 54 16.95 12.70 10.00
C GLY A 54 15.78 11.77 10.33
N ALA A 55 14.82 12.24 11.14
CA ALA A 55 13.61 11.49 11.44
C ALA A 55 12.71 11.35 10.21
N ALA A 56 12.60 12.39 9.38
CA ALA A 56 11.84 12.33 8.13
C ALA A 56 12.42 11.28 7.16
N LEU A 57 13.75 11.18 7.05
CA LEU A 57 14.39 10.15 6.24
C LEU A 57 14.07 8.73 6.73
N LEU A 58 14.09 8.52 8.05
CA LEU A 58 13.72 7.24 8.65
C LEU A 58 12.25 6.89 8.39
N VAL A 59 11.36 7.87 8.57
CA VAL A 59 9.93 7.73 8.27
C VAL A 59 9.70 7.35 6.80
N PHE A 60 10.42 7.99 5.89
CA PHE A 60 10.33 7.69 4.46
C PHE A 60 10.81 6.27 4.15
N ILE A 61 11.99 5.87 4.64
CA ILE A 61 12.56 4.54 4.37
C ILE A 61 11.64 3.44 4.91
N VAL A 62 11.25 3.51 6.18
CA VAL A 62 10.42 2.48 6.81
C VAL A 62 9.01 2.49 6.22
N GLY A 63 8.45 3.67 5.93
CA GLY A 63 7.14 3.81 5.28
C GLY A 63 7.12 3.19 3.89
N MET A 64 8.15 3.45 3.07
CA MET A 64 8.27 2.86 1.73
C MET A 64 8.46 1.34 1.79
N LEU A 65 9.27 0.82 2.72
CA LEU A 65 9.41 -0.62 2.94
C LEU A 65 8.06 -1.25 3.32
N TYR A 66 7.29 -0.60 4.20
CA TYR A 66 5.95 -1.05 4.56
C TYR A 66 5.02 -1.09 3.34
N VAL A 67 5.00 -0.03 2.52
CA VAL A 67 4.18 0.00 1.31
C VAL A 67 4.58 -1.10 0.35
N ILE A 68 5.87 -1.31 0.08
CA ILE A 68 6.35 -2.36 -0.83
C ILE A 68 5.91 -3.73 -0.34
N PHE A 69 6.11 -4.03 0.94
CA PHE A 69 5.76 -5.33 1.50
C PHE A 69 4.25 -5.56 1.50
N PHE A 70 3.47 -4.58 1.94
CA PHE A 70 2.02 -4.72 2.07
C PHE A 70 1.32 -4.71 0.72
N SER A 71 1.67 -3.77 -0.18
CA SER A 71 1.17 -3.77 -1.56
C SER A 71 1.60 -5.03 -2.31
N GLY A 72 2.82 -5.51 -2.10
CA GLY A 72 3.30 -6.77 -2.65
C GLY A 72 2.42 -7.95 -2.27
N LEU A 73 1.99 -8.05 -1.00
CA LEU A 73 1.05 -9.08 -0.55
C LEU A 73 -0.34 -8.94 -1.18
N LEU A 74 -0.86 -7.72 -1.29
CA LEU A 74 -2.16 -7.46 -1.92
C LEU A 74 -2.16 -7.86 -3.41
N TYR A 75 -1.13 -7.43 -4.15
CA TYR A 75 -0.97 -7.79 -5.56
C TYR A 75 -0.62 -9.25 -5.77
N LEU A 76 0.09 -9.90 -4.85
CA LEU A 76 0.34 -11.33 -4.90
C LEU A 76 -0.98 -12.11 -4.83
N GLY A 77 -1.89 -11.74 -3.92
CA GLY A 77 -3.22 -12.35 -3.82
C GLY A 77 -4.02 -12.21 -5.11
N LEU A 78 -4.03 -11.00 -5.70
CA LEU A 78 -4.63 -10.74 -7.01
C LEU A 78 -4.01 -11.59 -8.12
N GLY A 79 -2.67 -11.67 -8.16
CA GLY A 79 -1.93 -12.43 -9.15
C GLY A 79 -2.22 -13.93 -9.10
N ILE A 80 -2.30 -14.51 -7.90
CA ILE A 80 -2.67 -15.92 -7.71
C ILE A 80 -4.09 -16.15 -8.24
N TYR A 81 -5.04 -15.29 -7.88
CA TYR A 81 -6.42 -15.42 -8.34
C TYR A 81 -6.53 -15.37 -9.88
N GLN A 82 -5.87 -14.38 -10.51
CA GLN A 82 -5.86 -14.25 -11.96
C GLN A 82 -5.18 -15.45 -12.65
N ASN A 83 -4.11 -15.99 -12.05
CA ASN A 83 -3.44 -17.18 -12.58
C ASN A 83 -4.34 -18.43 -12.54
N THR A 84 -5.00 -18.66 -11.40
CA THR A 84 -5.95 -19.78 -11.25
C THR A 84 -7.13 -19.63 -12.22
N ARG A 85 -7.65 -18.42 -12.42
CA ARG A 85 -8.71 -18.15 -13.39
C ARG A 85 -8.29 -18.51 -14.81
N ARG A 86 -7.11 -18.05 -15.25
CA ARG A 86 -6.57 -18.35 -16.59
C ARG A 86 -6.39 -19.85 -16.80
N MET A 87 -5.97 -20.58 -15.77
CA MET A 87 -5.85 -22.05 -15.85
C MET A 87 -7.21 -22.74 -15.96
N ALA A 88 -8.20 -22.30 -15.20
CA ALA A 88 -9.56 -22.84 -15.32
C ALA A 88 -10.14 -22.62 -16.72
N GLU A 89 -10.02 -21.39 -17.26
CA GLU A 89 -10.45 -21.06 -18.62
C GLU A 89 -9.73 -21.90 -19.69
N ALA A 90 -8.42 -22.12 -19.53
CA ALA A 90 -7.66 -22.96 -20.45
C ALA A 90 -8.05 -24.45 -20.38
N MET A 91 -8.47 -24.94 -19.20
CA MET A 91 -8.96 -26.31 -19.04
C MET A 91 -10.36 -26.51 -19.63
N ASP A 92 -11.25 -25.52 -19.47
CA ASP A 92 -12.61 -25.55 -20.04
C ASP A 92 -12.61 -25.51 -21.58
N HIS A 93 -11.50 -25.10 -22.20
CA HIS A 93 -11.34 -25.04 -23.66
C HIS A 93 -10.44 -26.16 -24.21
N ARG A 94 -10.13 -27.18 -23.38
CA ARG A 94 -9.47 -28.40 -23.89
C ARG A 94 -10.46 -29.24 -24.70
N PRO A 95 -10.07 -29.74 -25.89
CA PRO A 95 -10.90 -30.59 -26.72
C PRO A 95 -11.20 -31.94 -26.07
#